data_AF-A0AAW9EBJ2-F1
#
_entry.id   AF-A0AAW9EBJ2-F1
#
_cell.length_a   1.000
_cell.length_b   1.000
_cell.length_c   1.000
_cell.angle_alpha   90.00
_cell.angle_beta   90.00
_cell.angle_gamma   90.00
#
_symmetry.space_group_name_H-M   'P 1'
#
loop_
_entity.id
_entity.type
_entity.pdbx_description
1 polymer ?
#
loop_
_entity_poly.entity_id
_entity_poly.type
_entity_poly.pdbx_seq_one_letter_code
_entity_poly.pdbx_strand_id
1 'polypeptide(L)'
;EETMVVTAAEQNLQAPGVSTITADEIRKRPPARDVSEIIRTMPGVNLTGNSTSGQRGNNRQIDIRGMGPENTLILIDGKPVT
;
A
#
# COMPACT_ATOMS: atom_id res chain seq x y z
N GLU A 1 14.70 33.97 1.98
CA GLU A 1 14.59 32.50 2.02
C GLU A 1 13.55 32.16 3.08
N GLU A 2 12.49 31.46 2.70
CA GLU A 2 11.43 31.08 3.62
C GLU A 2 11.63 29.59 3.93
N THR A 3 12.13 29.30 5.12
CA THR A 3 12.47 27.94 5.54
C THR A 3 11.19 27.23 5.98
N MET A 4 10.60 26.41 5.10
CA MET A 4 9.50 25.53 5.50
C MET A 4 10.02 24.45 6.44
N VAL A 5 9.56 24.48 7.70
CA VAL A 5 9.82 23.42 8.67
C VAL A 5 8.64 22.45 8.62
N VAL A 6 8.87 21.27 8.04
CA VAL A 6 7.93 20.15 8.03
C VAL A 6 8.29 19.13 9.08
N THR A 7 7.31 18.39 9.59
CA THR A 7 7.56 17.32 10.56
C THR A 7 8.31 16.15 9.90
N ALA A 8 9.05 15.36 10.68
CA ALA A 8 9.76 14.18 10.15
C ALA A 8 8.82 13.16 9.48
N ALA A 9 7.57 13.07 9.95
CA ALA A 9 6.55 12.22 9.34
C ALA A 9 6.13 12.73 7.96
N GLU A 10 5.90 14.03 7.82
CA GLU A 10 5.54 14.66 6.53
C GLU A 10 6.71 14.64 5.55
N GLN A 11 7.95 14.78 6.04
CA GLN A 11 9.14 14.66 5.20
C GLN A 11 9.29 13.24 4.64
N ASN A 12 8.99 12.21 5.42
CA ASN A 12 9.03 10.83 4.95
C ASN A 12 8.01 10.53 3.85
N LEU A 13 6.86 11.24 3.82
CA LEU A 13 5.89 11.09 2.73
C LEU A 13 6.44 11.55 1.36
N GLN A 14 7.51 12.34 1.36
CA GLN A 14 8.20 12.80 0.16
C GLN A 14 9.36 11.88 -0.26
N ALA A 15 9.62 10.81 0.50
CA ALA A 15 10.74 9.91 0.24
C ALA A 15 10.52 9.04 -1.02
N PRO A 16 11.59 8.70 -1.76
CA PRO A 16 11.51 7.79 -2.89
C PRO A 16 11.05 6.40 -2.40
N GLY A 17 9.91 5.93 -2.92
CA GLY A 17 9.29 4.67 -2.50
C GLY A 17 8.01 4.83 -1.68
N VAL A 18 7.57 6.06 -1.39
CA VAL A 18 6.20 6.35 -0.95
C VAL A 18 5.33 6.61 -2.16
N SER A 19 4.10 6.13 -2.13
CA SER A 19 3.09 6.43 -3.14
C SER A 19 1.80 6.87 -2.46
N THR A 20 1.17 7.91 -3.01
CA THR A 20 -0.10 8.45 -2.53
C THR A 20 -1.18 8.19 -3.56
N ILE A 21 -2.30 7.60 -3.14
CA ILE A 21 -3.48 7.44 -3.97
C ILE A 21 -4.54 8.40 -3.44
N THR A 22 -5.00 9.31 -4.29
CA THR A 22 -5.99 10.32 -3.95
C THR A 22 -7.42 9.79 -4.04
N ALA A 23 -8.35 10.44 -3.34
CA ALA A 23 -9.78 10.10 -3.44
C ALA A 23 -10.33 10.26 -4.88
N ASP A 24 -9.78 11.20 -5.66
CA ASP A 24 -10.15 11.40 -7.05
C ASP A 24 -9.72 10.23 -7.95
N GLU A 25 -8.52 9.68 -7.72
CA GLU A 25 -8.03 8.50 -8.44
C GLU A 25 -8.84 7.25 -8.12
N ILE A 26 -9.22 7.09 -6.84
CA ILE A 26 -10.11 5.99 -6.41
C ILE A 26 -11.46 6.13 -7.10
N ARG A 27 -12.04 7.34 -7.17
CA ARG A 27 -13.31 7.58 -7.85
C ARG A 27 -13.25 7.31 -9.36
N LYS A 28 -12.12 7.59 -10.01
CA LYS A 28 -11.91 7.29 -11.44
C LYS A 28 -11.75 5.80 -11.73
N ARG A 29 -11.25 5.03 -10.76
CA ARG A 29 -10.98 3.59 -10.89
C ARG A 29 -11.51 2.85 -9.66
N PRO A 30 -12.84 2.80 -9.46
CA PRO A 30 -13.41 2.20 -8.26
C PRO A 30 -13.03 0.72 -8.18
N PRO A 31 -12.58 0.22 -7.01
CA PRO A 31 -12.24 -1.18 -6.83
C PRO A 31 -13.51 -2.01 -6.85
N ALA A 32 -13.48 -3.18 -7.50
CA ALA A 32 -14.67 -4.02 -7.63
C ALA A 32 -14.96 -4.82 -6.36
N ARG A 33 -13.92 -5.36 -5.72
CA ARG A 33 -14.05 -6.21 -4.53
C ARG A 33 -13.17 -5.77 -3.37
N ASP A 34 -11.98 -5.26 -3.66
CA ASP A 34 -10.97 -4.92 -2.65
C ASP A 34 -10.10 -3.74 -3.11
N VAL A 35 -9.75 -2.87 -2.16
CA VAL A 35 -8.82 -1.74 -2.36
C VAL A 35 -7.43 -2.21 -2.81
N SER A 36 -7.06 -3.45 -2.49
CA SER A 36 -5.83 -4.10 -2.96
C SER A 36 -5.69 -4.09 -4.50
N GLU A 37 -6.80 -4.02 -5.25
CA GLU A 37 -6.83 -3.89 -6.70
C GLU A 37 -6.20 -2.59 -7.23
N ILE A 38 -6.32 -1.50 -6.47
CA ILE A 38 -5.74 -0.19 -6.81
C ILE A 38 -4.33 -0.10 -6.26
N ILE A 39 -4.11 -0.56 -5.02
CA ILE A 39 -2.81 -0.49 -4.34
C ILE A 39 -1.73 -1.24 -5.13
N ARG A 40 -2.05 -2.39 -5.75
CA ARG A 40 -1.10 -3.15 -6.60
C ARG A 40 -0.58 -2.41 -7.83
N THR A 41 -1.21 -1.29 -8.20
CA THR A 41 -0.74 -0.47 -9.35
C THR A 41 0.43 0.42 -8.97
N MET A 42 0.75 0.53 -7.68
CA MET A 42 1.89 1.27 -7.18
C MET A 42 3.20 0.51 -7.41
N PRO A 43 4.32 1.21 -7.65
CA PRO A 43 5.60 0.59 -7.93
C PRO A 43 6.08 -0.25 -6.74
N GLY A 44 6.49 -1.49 -7.02
CA GLY A 44 6.99 -2.41 -5.99
C GLY A 44 5.90 -3.07 -5.15
N VAL A 45 4.62 -2.96 -5.54
CA VAL A 45 3.51 -3.66 -4.89
C VAL A 45 3.03 -4.83 -5.76
N ASN A 46 2.87 -5.99 -5.14
CA ASN A 46 2.32 -7.20 -5.76
C ASN A 46 1.15 -7.75 -4.94
N LEU A 47 0.40 -8.68 -5.54
CA LEU A 47 -0.61 -9.47 -4.84
C LEU A 47 -0.18 -10.94 -4.80
N THR A 48 0.27 -11.41 -3.65
CA THR A 48 0.75 -12.78 -3.43
C THR A 48 -0.11 -13.48 -2.37
N GLY A 49 -0.17 -14.80 -2.39
CA GLY A 49 -0.88 -15.58 -1.36
C GLY A 49 0.08 -15.98 -0.23
N ASN A 50 -0.46 -16.25 0.96
CA ASN A 50 0.31 -16.61 2.17
C ASN A 50 1.04 -17.98 2.07
N SER A 51 1.10 -18.59 0.90
CA SER A 51 1.79 -19.85 0.66
C SER A 51 2.40 -19.85 -0.73
N THR A 52 3.69 -20.14 -0.80
CA THR A 52 4.47 -20.27 -2.04
C THR A 52 4.05 -21.49 -2.89
N SER A 53 3.17 -22.36 -2.36
CA SER A 53 2.69 -23.59 -3.02
C SER A 53 1.40 -23.40 -3.84
N GLY A 54 0.83 -22.19 -3.88
CA GLY A 54 -0.38 -21.92 -4.67
C GLY A 54 -1.70 -22.45 -4.09
N GLN A 55 -1.69 -23.08 -2.91
CA GLN A 55 -2.87 -23.69 -2.27
C GLN A 55 -4.03 -22.73 -1.94
N ARG A 56 -3.85 -21.41 -2.02
CA ARG A 56 -4.89 -20.40 -1.76
C ARG A 56 -4.89 -19.28 -2.81
N GLY A 57 -4.90 -19.63 -4.09
CA GLY A 57 -4.77 -18.67 -5.22
C GLY A 57 -5.78 -17.51 -5.27
N ASN A 58 -6.93 -17.63 -4.58
CA ASN A 58 -7.91 -16.55 -4.45
C ASN A 58 -7.74 -15.65 -3.22
N ASN A 59 -6.90 -16.02 -2.25
CA ASN A 59 -6.67 -15.24 -1.04
C ASN A 59 -5.34 -14.49 -1.14
N ARG A 60 -5.24 -13.61 -2.14
CA ARG A 60 -4.05 -12.79 -2.38
C ARG A 60 -4.11 -11.52 -1.53
N GLN A 61 -2.99 -11.17 -0.93
CA GLN A 61 -2.81 -10.03 -0.06
C GLN A 61 -1.68 -9.14 -0.59
N ILE A 62 -1.58 -7.94 -0.03
CA ILE A 62 -0.60 -6.93 -0.45
C ILE A 62 0.80 -7.36 -0.04
N ASP A 63 1.70 -7.45 -1.01
CA ASP A 63 3.12 -7.76 -0.82
C ASP A 63 3.96 -6.62 -1.38
N ILE A 64 4.77 -6.01 -0.51
CA ILE A 64 5.64 -4.91 -0.87
C ILE A 64 7.05 -5.46 -1.06
N ARG A 65 7.58 -5.31 -2.27
CA ARG A 65 8.94 -5.70 -2.67
C ARG A 65 9.28 -7.19 -2.47
N GLY A 66 8.28 -8.08 -2.50
CA GLY A 66 8.49 -9.52 -2.39
C GLY A 66 8.87 -9.98 -0.99
N MET A 67 8.55 -9.18 0.03
CA MET A 67 8.78 -9.53 1.43
C MET A 67 7.74 -10.53 1.95
N GLY A 68 6.66 -10.76 1.21
CA GLY A 68 5.55 -11.60 1.64
C GLY A 68 4.45 -10.79 2.34
N PRO A 69 3.17 -11.20 2.23
CA PRO A 69 2.07 -10.40 2.76
C PRO A 69 2.06 -10.23 4.28
N GLU A 70 2.64 -11.18 5.00
CA GLU A 70 2.80 -11.14 6.47
C GLU A 70 3.67 -9.97 6.95
N ASN A 71 4.49 -9.40 6.06
CA ASN A 71 5.37 -8.27 6.37
C ASN A 71 4.77 -6.92 5.97
N THR A 72 3.50 -6.88 5.59
CA THR A 72 2.78 -5.64 5.26
C THR A 72 1.91 -5.18 6.43
N LEU A 73 2.28 -4.05 7.06
CA LEU A 73 1.49 -3.41 8.12
C LEU A 73 0.40 -2.51 7.51
N ILE A 74 -0.86 -2.72 7.92
CA ILE A 74 -1.99 -1.89 7.53
C ILE A 74 -2.41 -0.99 8.70
N LEU A 75 -2.56 0.31 8.41
CA LEU A 75 -3.05 1.31 9.37
C LEU A 75 -4.36 1.91 8.87
N ILE A 76 -5.32 2.14 9.79
CA ILE A 76 -6.51 2.97 9.55
C ILE A 76 -6.41 4.18 10.46
N ASP A 77 -6.46 5.39 9.90
CA ASP A 77 -6.28 6.66 10.63
C ASP A 77 -5.04 6.67 11.53
N GLY A 78 -3.94 6.08 11.04
CA GLY A 78 -2.67 5.97 11.76
C GLY A 78 -2.62 4.89 12.85
N LYS A 79 -3.67 4.10 13.03
CA LYS A 79 -3.74 3.03 14.04
C LYS A 79 -3.59 1.64 13.39
N PRO A 80 -2.78 0.75 13.98
CA PRO A 80 -2.56 -0.58 13.41
C PRO A 80 -3.84 -1.41 13.46
N VAL A 81 -4.10 -2.12 12.36
CA VAL A 81 -5.15 -3.14 12.28
C VAL A 81 -4.46 -4.50 12.18
N THR A 82 -4.63 -5.31 13.22
CA THR A 82 -4.13 -6.68 13.33
C THR A 82 -5.29 -7.67 13.26
#